data_AF-A0A0F9R1N9-F1
#
_entry.id   AF-A0A0F9R1N9-F1
#
_cell.length_a   1.000
_cell.length_b   1.000
_cell.length_c   1.000
_cell.angle_alpha   90.00
_cell.angle_beta   90.00
_cell.angle_gamma   90.00
#
_symmetry.space_group_name_H-M   'P 1'
#
loop_
_entity.id
_entity.type
_entity.pdbx_description
1 polymer ?
#
loop_
_entity_poly.entity_id
_entity_poly.type
_entity_poly.pdbx_seq_one_letter_code
_entity_poly.pdbx_strand_id
1 'polypeptide(L)'
;MDIEVNVGAEAEVLQVQAIKALAGELPLNDFGLPTGIYRVDLLPFHNYKPTHTNGHALPRPSEVGSPEPSESPSSLSPEDEARGDPSLPVEYRVAGFLAASLPNAFVPLQYDEGFPAFENGQAFWYQLDSEPSDIFRAFETYLQMACGRAGVSGDPEDPEDEGDPGKAAAGTRSISSLVAMLHPAANDIELLSIIEHYKRAYHVYYWGLRARAYDLFRVAQHRRRQEIRAIETQDEHYIDAKRIRHKIMQYINGDEEFWELMTPKVAIDLLKQTTSLERISAGLPAAGPAAAGSEDRSGESLELTFRTIAQSNRASSEGTVVDEEGELLDRALEDPVAVEILQRLIIRKR
;
A
#
# COMPACT_ATOMS: atom_id res chain seq x y z
N MET A 1 10.71 27.04 40.32
CA MET A 1 11.43 27.59 39.14
C MET A 1 11.04 26.68 37.97
N ASP A 2 9.73 26.57 37.69
CA ASP A 2 9.14 25.38 37.02
C ASP A 2 8.38 25.73 35.73
N ILE A 3 8.63 26.90 35.14
CA ILE A 3 7.85 27.42 33.99
C ILE A 3 8.49 27.02 32.64
N GLU A 4 9.78 26.67 32.59
CA GLU A 4 10.46 26.38 31.32
C GLU A 4 10.14 25.00 30.71
N VAL A 5 9.55 24.08 31.47
CA VAL A 5 9.34 22.69 31.01
C VAL A 5 8.13 22.54 30.06
N ASN A 6 7.18 23.48 30.04
CA ASN A 6 5.93 23.28 29.29
C ASN A 6 5.98 23.75 27.81
N VAL A 7 6.89 24.68 27.46
CA VAL A 7 6.91 25.31 26.13
C VAL A 7 7.28 24.31 25.02
N GLY A 8 8.17 23.35 25.31
CA GLY A 8 8.57 22.32 24.35
C GLY A 8 7.43 21.36 23.98
N ALA A 9 6.63 20.96 24.97
CA ALA A 9 5.55 19.99 24.77
C ALA A 9 4.44 20.54 23.87
N GLU A 10 4.07 21.82 24.02
CA GLU A 10 3.06 22.46 23.17
C GLU A 10 3.53 22.57 21.72
N ALA A 11 4.81 22.89 21.49
CA ALA A 11 5.39 22.98 20.15
C ALA A 11 5.39 21.61 19.44
N GLU A 12 5.72 20.53 20.16
CA GLU A 12 5.67 19.16 19.62
C GLU A 12 4.25 18.73 19.25
N VAL A 13 3.25 19.07 20.07
CA VAL A 13 1.84 18.76 19.78
C VAL A 13 1.37 19.51 18.52
N LEU A 14 1.70 20.80 18.41
CA LEU A 14 1.39 21.61 17.22
C LEU A 14 2.07 21.06 15.97
N GLN A 15 3.32 20.64 16.08
CA GLN A 15 4.06 20.01 14.98
C GLN A 15 3.33 18.75 14.50
N VAL A 16 2.95 17.85 15.39
CA VAL A 16 2.26 16.60 15.02
C VAL A 16 0.90 16.90 14.37
N GLN A 17 0.14 17.87 14.88
CA GLN A 17 -1.13 18.28 14.28
C GLN A 17 -0.94 18.85 12.87
N ALA A 18 0.09 19.70 12.68
CA ALA A 18 0.41 20.27 11.38
C ALA A 18 0.78 19.19 10.36
N ILE A 19 1.62 18.21 10.74
CA ILE A 19 2.00 17.10 9.86
C ILE A 19 0.80 16.21 9.54
N LYS A 20 -0.09 15.94 10.51
CA LYS A 20 -1.33 15.19 10.24
C LYS A 20 -2.21 15.87 9.20
N ALA A 21 -2.42 17.18 9.34
CA ALA A 21 -3.19 17.97 8.40
C ALA A 21 -2.54 17.96 7.01
N LEU A 22 -1.23 18.16 6.96
CA LEU A 22 -0.47 18.20 5.70
C LEU A 22 -0.41 16.83 5.01
N ALA A 23 -0.32 15.73 5.77
CA ALA A 23 -0.35 14.37 5.25
C ALA A 23 -1.69 14.03 4.57
N GLY A 24 -2.81 14.62 5.04
CA GLY A 24 -4.12 14.48 4.40
C GLY A 24 -4.24 15.18 3.05
N GLU A 25 -3.39 16.18 2.80
CA GLU A 25 -3.34 16.96 1.56
C GLU A 25 -2.27 16.45 0.58
N LEU A 26 -1.59 15.34 0.89
CA LEU A 26 -0.55 14.79 0.02
C LEU A 26 -1.15 14.26 -1.29
N PRO A 27 -0.62 14.67 -2.46
CA PRO A 27 -1.05 14.10 -3.74
C PRO A 27 -0.69 12.62 -3.81
N LEU A 28 -1.71 11.77 -3.97
CA LEU A 28 -1.57 10.32 -4.10
C LEU A 28 -1.64 9.89 -5.58
N ASN A 29 -0.88 8.86 -5.94
CA ASN A 29 -0.93 8.21 -7.24
C ASN A 29 -2.05 7.14 -7.31
N ASP A 30 -2.16 6.46 -8.46
CA ASP A 30 -3.16 5.41 -8.70
C ASP A 30 -3.06 4.20 -7.74
N PHE A 31 -1.89 4.00 -7.12
CA PHE A 31 -1.66 2.96 -6.12
C PHE A 31 -2.03 3.40 -4.68
N GLY A 32 -2.48 4.66 -4.52
CA GLY A 32 -2.74 5.27 -3.22
C GLY A 32 -1.46 5.51 -2.42
N LEU A 33 -0.33 5.70 -3.09
CA LEU A 33 0.95 6.07 -2.50
C LEU A 33 1.26 7.55 -2.78
N PRO A 34 1.98 8.24 -1.89
CA PRO A 34 2.28 9.66 -2.06
C PRO A 34 3.25 9.89 -3.23
N THR A 35 3.01 10.94 -4.02
CA THR A 35 3.93 11.38 -5.08
C THR A 35 5.15 12.14 -4.54
N GLY A 36 5.13 12.52 -3.26
CA GLY A 36 6.23 13.12 -2.52
C GLY A 36 5.85 13.30 -1.06
N ILE A 37 6.78 13.77 -0.25
CA ILE A 37 6.57 14.04 1.18
C ILE A 37 7.07 15.43 1.55
N TYR A 38 6.57 15.99 2.66
CA TYR A 38 7.13 17.22 3.21
C TYR A 38 8.14 16.89 4.31
N ARG A 39 9.35 17.44 4.17
CA ARG A 39 10.43 17.37 5.17
C ARG A 39 10.10 18.24 6.38
N VAL A 40 10.01 17.62 7.54
CA VAL A 40 9.58 18.28 8.77
C VAL A 40 10.57 19.36 9.20
N ASP A 41 11.86 19.14 8.99
CA ASP A 41 12.93 20.10 9.33
C ASP A 41 12.92 21.36 8.45
N LEU A 42 12.28 21.30 7.28
CA LEU A 42 12.20 22.43 6.33
C LEU A 42 10.87 23.19 6.41
N LEU A 43 9.93 22.76 7.25
CA LEU A 43 8.62 23.42 7.38
C LEU A 43 8.71 24.71 8.23
N PRO A 44 8.09 25.82 7.79
CA PRO A 44 8.16 27.11 8.49
C PRO A 44 7.14 27.18 9.64
N PHE A 45 7.40 26.41 10.71
CA PHE A 45 6.52 26.35 11.88
C PHE A 45 6.27 27.70 12.57
N HIS A 46 7.19 28.66 12.44
CA HIS A 46 7.02 30.03 12.97
C HIS A 46 5.83 30.78 12.35
N ASN A 47 5.39 30.39 11.16
CA ASN A 47 4.24 30.97 10.45
C ASN A 47 3.02 30.04 10.41
N TYR A 48 3.08 28.89 11.08
CA TYR A 48 1.99 27.93 11.11
C TYR A 48 0.80 28.51 11.87
N LYS A 49 -0.36 28.54 11.23
CA LYS A 49 -1.63 28.89 11.87
C LYS A 49 -2.52 27.66 11.81
N PRO A 50 -2.80 26.98 12.93
CA PRO A 50 -3.66 25.81 12.91
C PRO A 50 -4.99 26.19 12.30
N THR A 51 -5.37 25.52 11.21
CA THR A 51 -6.69 25.68 10.63
C THR A 51 -7.65 25.14 11.67
N HIS A 52 -8.30 26.02 12.44
CA HIS A 52 -9.47 25.60 13.21
C HIS A 52 -10.43 25.01 12.19
N THR A 53 -10.62 23.69 12.26
CA THR A 53 -11.54 22.92 11.42
C THR A 53 -12.97 23.31 11.76
N ASN A 54 -13.31 24.58 11.55
CA ASN A 54 -14.67 25.08 11.58
C ASN A 54 -15.33 24.70 10.26
N GLY A 55 -15.52 23.40 10.01
CA GLY A 55 -16.50 22.78 9.10
C GLY A 55 -16.70 23.30 7.66
N HIS A 56 -15.99 24.33 7.22
CA HIS A 56 -16.13 24.92 5.90
C HIS A 56 -15.12 24.22 5.00
N ALA A 57 -15.56 23.10 4.42
CA ALA A 57 -14.88 22.48 3.30
C ALA A 57 -14.60 23.57 2.25
N LEU A 58 -13.32 23.84 1.99
CA LEU A 58 -12.95 24.67 0.86
C LEU A 58 -13.51 24.02 -0.42
N PRO A 59 -14.08 24.81 -1.35
CA PRO A 59 -14.54 24.27 -2.62
C PRO A 59 -13.38 23.56 -3.32
N ARG A 60 -13.57 22.28 -3.67
CA ARG A 60 -12.55 21.50 -4.39
C ARG A 60 -12.18 22.24 -5.68
N PRO A 61 -10.88 22.39 -6.00
CA PRO A 61 -10.43 23.11 -7.20
C PRO A 61 -10.80 22.41 -8.53
N SER A 62 -11.54 21.31 -8.49
CA SER A 62 -12.02 20.56 -9.66
C SER A 62 -13.20 21.23 -10.40
N GLU A 63 -13.77 22.32 -9.88
CA GLU A 63 -14.83 23.11 -10.54
C GLU A 63 -14.36 24.48 -11.05
N VAL A 64 -13.05 24.70 -11.17
CA VAL A 64 -12.56 25.81 -12.00
C VAL A 64 -12.72 25.36 -13.44
N GLY A 65 -13.91 25.60 -14.00
CA GLY A 65 -14.21 25.43 -15.41
C GLY A 65 -13.08 26.03 -16.25
N SER A 66 -12.67 25.30 -17.29
CA SER A 66 -11.75 25.79 -18.29
C SER A 66 -12.16 27.22 -18.68
N PRO A 67 -11.25 28.20 -18.67
CA PRO A 67 -11.60 29.56 -19.03
C PRO A 67 -12.15 29.54 -20.45
N GLU A 68 -13.46 29.80 -20.59
CA GLU A 68 -14.02 30.16 -21.89
C GLU A 68 -13.22 31.34 -22.44
N PRO A 69 -12.86 31.34 -23.73
CA PRO A 69 -12.22 32.48 -24.38
C PRO A 69 -13.25 33.61 -24.49
N SER A 70 -13.38 34.41 -23.44
CA SER A 70 -14.25 35.58 -23.42
C SER A 70 -13.60 36.77 -24.13
N GLU A 71 -14.47 37.57 -24.71
CA GLU A 71 -14.24 38.54 -25.76
C GLU A 71 -13.54 39.82 -25.28
N SER A 72 -12.94 40.51 -26.24
CA SER A 72 -12.22 41.77 -26.10
C SER A 72 -12.95 42.83 -25.25
N PRO A 73 -12.28 43.52 -24.31
CA PRO A 73 -12.92 44.52 -23.48
C PRO A 73 -13.17 45.83 -24.25
N SER A 74 -14.44 46.22 -24.26
CA SER A 74 -14.89 47.56 -24.65
C SER A 74 -14.59 48.58 -23.55
N SER A 75 -14.03 49.72 -23.98
CA SER A 75 -13.96 51.04 -23.34
C SER A 75 -14.56 51.20 -21.93
N LEU A 76 -13.69 51.34 -20.92
CA LEU A 76 -14.03 51.79 -19.57
C LEU A 76 -13.72 53.30 -19.41
N SER A 77 -14.67 53.99 -18.79
CA SER A 77 -14.70 55.44 -18.57
C SER A 77 -13.82 55.89 -17.37
N PRO A 78 -13.37 57.17 -17.31
CA PRO A 78 -12.27 57.59 -16.43
C PRO A 78 -12.63 58.11 -15.02
N GLU A 79 -13.83 57.87 -14.47
CA GLU A 79 -14.30 58.68 -13.31
C GLU A 79 -14.61 57.93 -11.99
N ASP A 80 -14.22 56.66 -11.82
CA ASP A 80 -14.48 55.89 -10.58
C ASP A 80 -13.20 55.52 -9.78
N GLU A 81 -12.30 56.49 -9.52
CA GLU A 81 -11.03 56.29 -8.78
C GLU A 81 -11.10 56.50 -7.24
N ALA A 82 -12.28 56.45 -6.59
CA ALA A 82 -12.38 56.83 -5.17
C ALA A 82 -13.17 55.88 -4.27
N ARG A 83 -13.10 54.56 -4.48
CA ARG A 83 -13.65 53.58 -3.52
C ARG A 83 -12.76 52.36 -3.33
N GLY A 84 -12.22 52.25 -2.11
CA GLY A 84 -11.87 50.98 -1.48
C GLY A 84 -10.51 50.42 -1.87
N ASP A 85 -9.56 50.58 -0.95
CA ASP A 85 -8.24 49.95 -0.90
C ASP A 85 -8.30 48.48 -1.39
N PRO A 86 -7.54 48.09 -2.44
CA PRO A 86 -7.60 46.77 -3.02
C PRO A 86 -7.25 45.73 -1.96
N SER A 87 -8.24 44.88 -1.66
CA SER A 87 -8.13 43.67 -0.85
C SER A 87 -6.72 43.09 -0.87
N LEU A 88 -6.00 43.21 0.26
CA LEU A 88 -4.74 42.49 0.43
C LEU A 88 -4.97 41.04 0.02
N PRO A 89 -4.10 40.46 -0.84
CA PRO A 89 -4.30 39.11 -1.34
C PRO A 89 -4.42 38.18 -0.13
N VAL A 90 -5.59 37.55 0.00
CA VAL A 90 -5.85 36.59 1.07
C VAL A 90 -4.73 35.54 0.99
N GLU A 91 -3.90 35.48 2.02
CA GLU A 91 -2.78 34.55 2.09
C GLU A 91 -3.30 33.13 1.94
N TYR A 92 -3.09 32.52 0.76
CA TYR A 92 -3.51 31.15 0.52
C TYR A 92 -2.67 30.20 1.39
N ARG A 93 -3.36 29.38 2.20
CA ARG A 93 -2.76 28.44 3.14
C ARG A 93 -3.23 27.03 2.88
N VAL A 94 -2.30 26.08 2.94
CA VAL A 94 -2.56 24.64 2.84
C VAL A 94 -2.17 24.02 4.17
N ALA A 95 -3.12 23.33 4.82
CA ALA A 95 -2.94 22.76 6.15
C ALA A 95 -2.31 23.74 7.17
N GLY A 96 -2.69 25.02 7.12
CA GLY A 96 -2.20 26.06 8.03
C GLY A 96 -0.87 26.73 7.64
N PHE A 97 -0.12 26.16 6.69
CA PHE A 97 1.12 26.74 6.16
C PHE A 97 0.85 27.66 4.97
N LEU A 98 1.70 28.67 4.77
CA LEU A 98 1.67 29.49 3.56
C LEU A 98 2.01 28.64 2.34
N ALA A 99 1.13 28.61 1.33
CA ALA A 99 1.32 27.76 0.16
C ALA A 99 2.64 28.05 -0.59
N ALA A 100 3.06 29.32 -0.62
CA ALA A 100 4.32 29.73 -1.23
C ALA A 100 5.59 29.15 -0.55
N SER A 101 5.48 28.67 0.69
CA SER A 101 6.61 28.13 1.46
C SER A 101 6.75 26.61 1.37
N LEU A 102 5.66 25.91 1.05
CA LEU A 102 5.62 24.44 0.98
C LEU A 102 6.52 23.81 -0.09
N PRO A 103 6.72 24.41 -1.29
CA PRO A 103 7.59 23.81 -2.32
C PRO A 103 9.02 23.57 -1.84
N ASN A 104 9.54 24.40 -0.94
CA ASN A 104 10.91 24.24 -0.41
C ASN A 104 11.06 23.04 0.54
N ALA A 105 9.96 22.58 1.13
CA ALA A 105 9.94 21.43 2.03
C ALA A 105 9.51 20.14 1.32
N PHE A 106 8.98 20.23 0.09
CA PHE A 106 8.47 19.08 -0.63
C PHE A 106 9.61 18.30 -1.30
N VAL A 107 9.66 16.99 -1.05
CA VAL A 107 10.62 16.06 -1.65
C VAL A 107 9.83 15.10 -2.55
N PRO A 108 10.02 15.14 -3.87
CA PRO A 108 9.33 14.25 -4.79
C PRO A 108 9.81 12.80 -4.61
N LEU A 109 8.91 11.85 -4.83
CA LEU A 109 9.20 10.42 -4.91
C LEU A 109 9.10 9.96 -6.37
N GLN A 110 10.11 9.23 -6.82
CA GLN A 110 10.17 8.59 -8.13
C GLN A 110 9.65 7.15 -8.04
N TYR A 111 9.12 6.64 -9.15
CA TYR A 111 8.51 5.30 -9.23
C TYR A 111 9.10 4.46 -10.37
N ASP A 112 10.24 4.89 -10.94
CA ASP A 112 10.85 4.29 -12.12
C ASP A 112 11.28 2.83 -11.90
N GLU A 113 11.59 2.46 -10.65
CA GLU A 113 11.98 1.10 -10.26
C GLU A 113 10.78 0.21 -9.87
N GLY A 114 9.55 0.72 -10.01
CA GLY A 114 8.33 0.01 -9.60
C GLY A 114 8.02 0.08 -8.11
N PHE A 115 8.76 0.88 -7.35
CA PHE A 115 8.50 1.22 -5.95
C PHE A 115 8.85 2.69 -5.67
N PRO A 116 8.26 3.33 -4.64
CA PRO A 116 8.59 4.71 -4.31
C PRO A 116 10.03 4.82 -3.82
N ALA A 117 10.83 5.63 -4.51
CA ALA A 117 12.22 5.94 -4.19
C ALA A 117 12.46 7.45 -4.19
N PHE A 118 13.46 7.90 -3.45
CA PHE A 118 13.97 9.27 -3.55
C PHE A 118 14.81 9.44 -4.83
N GLU A 119 15.15 10.68 -5.18
CA GLU A 119 15.98 10.98 -6.36
C GLU A 119 17.37 10.30 -6.33
N ASN A 120 17.84 9.91 -5.16
CA ASN A 120 19.09 9.17 -4.97
C ASN A 120 18.94 7.65 -5.16
N GLY A 121 17.75 7.16 -5.53
CA GLY A 121 17.42 5.74 -5.69
C GLY A 121 17.14 5.00 -4.38
N GLN A 122 17.25 5.64 -3.22
CA GLN A 122 16.92 4.99 -1.95
C GLN A 122 15.42 4.81 -1.83
N ALA A 123 14.98 3.61 -1.41
CA ALA A 123 13.55 3.36 -1.23
C ALA A 123 12.94 4.27 -0.15
N PHE A 124 11.69 4.65 -0.31
CA PHE A 124 10.97 5.57 0.58
C PHE A 124 10.92 5.11 2.06
N TRP A 125 11.01 3.81 2.31
CA TRP A 125 11.07 3.25 3.65
C TRP A 125 12.49 3.24 4.27
N TYR A 126 13.51 3.81 3.64
CA TYR A 126 14.83 4.06 4.26
C TYR A 126 14.80 5.25 5.22
N GLN A 127 15.83 5.35 6.07
CA GLN A 127 16.00 6.42 7.06
C GLN A 127 15.97 7.80 6.39
N LEU A 128 15.13 8.69 6.89
CA LEU A 128 15.10 10.08 6.41
C LEU A 128 16.27 10.87 7.03
N ASP A 129 16.78 11.89 6.33
CA ASP A 129 17.89 12.73 6.81
C ASP A 129 17.64 13.34 8.20
N SER A 130 16.37 13.68 8.48
CA SER A 130 15.94 14.28 9.75
C SER A 130 15.47 13.25 10.78
N GLU A 131 15.48 11.95 10.46
CA GLU A 131 14.97 10.88 11.33
C GLU A 131 16.10 10.36 12.24
N PRO A 132 15.95 10.44 13.58
CA PRO A 132 16.91 9.88 14.52
C PRO A 132 17.11 8.37 14.32
N SER A 133 18.34 7.90 14.51
CA SER A 133 18.72 6.50 14.22
C SER A 133 18.00 5.47 15.10
N ASP A 134 17.72 5.81 16.34
CA ASP A 134 16.96 4.99 17.29
C ASP A 134 15.49 4.85 16.85
N ILE A 135 14.88 5.95 16.41
CA ILE A 135 13.53 5.95 15.84
C ILE A 135 13.47 5.12 14.56
N PHE A 136 14.45 5.26 13.68
CA PHE A 136 14.50 4.46 12.46
C PHE A 136 14.65 2.95 12.75
N ARG A 137 15.48 2.55 13.72
CA ARG A 137 15.59 1.13 14.13
C ARG A 137 14.27 0.57 14.69
N ALA A 138 13.54 1.39 15.44
CA ALA A 138 12.20 1.01 15.89
C ALA A 138 11.22 0.89 14.71
N PHE A 139 11.34 1.75 13.69
CA PHE A 139 10.58 1.62 12.45
C PHE A 139 10.91 0.34 11.68
N GLU A 140 12.19 -0.05 11.57
CA GLU A 140 12.57 -1.33 10.95
C GLU A 140 11.92 -2.52 11.68
N THR A 141 11.91 -2.47 13.01
CA THR A 141 11.23 -3.47 13.84
C THR A 141 9.72 -3.44 13.59
N TYR A 142 9.13 -2.24 13.47
CA TYR A 142 7.72 -2.06 13.11
C TYR A 142 7.37 -2.66 11.75
N LEU A 143 8.25 -2.54 10.73
CA LEU A 143 8.06 -3.16 9.42
C LEU A 143 8.09 -4.69 9.47
N GLN A 144 8.89 -5.27 10.36
CA GLN A 144 9.01 -6.72 10.55
C GLN A 144 7.82 -7.32 11.30
N MET A 145 7.08 -6.53 12.09
CA MET A 145 5.84 -6.98 12.70
C MET A 145 4.87 -7.46 11.62
N ALA A 146 4.29 -8.64 11.82
CA ALA A 146 3.34 -9.22 10.88
C ALA A 146 2.21 -8.22 10.62
N CYS A 147 1.99 -7.88 9.34
CA CYS A 147 0.71 -7.30 8.93
C CYS A 147 -0.31 -8.42 9.01
N GLY A 148 -1.09 -8.45 10.10
CA GLY A 148 -2.24 -9.33 10.18
C GLY A 148 -3.09 -9.19 8.92
N ARG A 149 -3.10 -10.21 8.07
CA ARG A 149 -4.07 -10.31 7.00
C ARG A 149 -5.39 -10.62 7.70
N ALA A 150 -6.21 -9.60 7.92
CA ALA A 150 -7.52 -9.76 8.53
C ALA A 150 -8.31 -10.82 7.75
N GLY A 151 -8.65 -11.92 8.41
CA GLY A 151 -9.69 -12.86 7.99
C GLY A 151 -9.65 -13.34 6.53
N VAL A 152 -8.82 -14.34 6.26
CA VAL A 152 -9.38 -15.49 5.54
C VAL A 152 -9.55 -16.54 6.62
N SER A 153 -10.76 -16.64 7.13
CA SER A 153 -11.22 -17.72 8.00
C SER A 153 -10.99 -19.04 7.26
N GLY A 154 -9.80 -19.61 7.43
CA GLY A 154 -9.49 -20.95 6.97
C GLY A 154 -10.33 -21.93 7.79
N ASP A 155 -11.10 -22.73 7.07
CA ASP A 155 -11.82 -23.87 7.58
C ASP A 155 -10.89 -24.74 8.45
N PRO A 156 -11.26 -25.16 9.67
CA PRO A 156 -10.38 -25.87 10.61
C PRO A 156 -9.99 -27.31 10.21
N GLU A 157 -10.30 -27.78 9.00
CA GLU A 157 -10.32 -29.22 8.69
C GLU A 157 -9.13 -29.76 7.88
N ASP A 158 -8.01 -29.04 7.77
CA ASP A 158 -6.79 -29.60 7.15
C ASP A 158 -5.70 -29.91 8.21
N PRO A 159 -5.71 -31.13 8.80
CA PRO A 159 -4.79 -31.54 9.87
C PRO A 159 -3.39 -31.94 9.38
N GLU A 160 -3.06 -31.85 8.09
CA GLU A 160 -1.74 -32.25 7.55
C GLU A 160 -0.79 -31.09 7.25
N ASP A 161 -1.15 -29.84 7.59
CA ASP A 161 -0.23 -28.69 7.50
C ASP A 161 0.75 -28.68 8.71
N GLU A 162 1.63 -29.68 8.75
CA GLU A 162 2.72 -29.80 9.71
C GLU A 162 3.75 -28.67 9.49
N GLY A 163 3.60 -27.60 10.25
CA GLY A 163 4.73 -26.80 10.72
C GLY A 163 5.10 -25.57 9.92
N ASP A 164 4.18 -24.62 9.78
CA ASP A 164 4.57 -23.22 9.59
C ASP A 164 4.65 -22.51 10.96
N PRO A 165 5.85 -22.20 11.50
CA PRO A 165 6.03 -21.50 12.79
C PRO A 165 5.54 -20.02 12.79
N GLY A 166 4.64 -19.65 11.87
CA GLY A 166 4.16 -18.29 11.64
C GLY A 166 2.70 -18.00 12.00
N LYS A 167 1.93 -18.92 12.58
CA LYS A 167 0.53 -18.68 13.02
C LYS A 167 0.42 -17.85 14.31
N ALA A 168 1.21 -16.78 14.43
CA ALA A 168 0.96 -15.72 15.40
C ALA A 168 -0.35 -15.01 15.02
N ALA A 169 -1.23 -14.81 16.00
CA ALA A 169 -2.51 -14.12 15.84
C ALA A 169 -2.34 -12.85 14.99
N ALA A 170 -3.24 -12.66 14.01
CA ALA A 170 -3.23 -11.56 13.05
C ALA A 170 -3.36 -10.20 13.75
N GLY A 171 -2.25 -9.68 14.24
CA GLY A 171 -2.16 -8.35 14.83
C GLY A 171 -1.96 -7.31 13.74
N THR A 172 -2.80 -6.28 13.72
CA THR A 172 -2.44 -5.02 13.06
C THR A 172 -1.15 -4.48 13.69
N ARG A 173 -0.19 -3.98 12.88
CA ARG A 173 1.04 -3.36 13.39
C ARG A 173 0.68 -2.24 14.37
N SER A 174 0.83 -2.51 15.67
CA SER A 174 0.43 -1.58 16.74
C SER A 174 1.68 -0.97 17.38
N ILE A 175 1.66 0.36 17.55
CA ILE A 175 2.72 1.08 18.28
C ILE A 175 2.83 0.56 19.71
N SER A 176 1.72 0.25 20.37
CA SER A 176 1.74 -0.30 21.73
C SER A 176 2.46 -1.65 21.79
N SER A 177 2.24 -2.52 20.80
CA SER A 177 2.93 -3.81 20.70
C SER A 177 4.42 -3.66 20.37
N LEU A 178 4.78 -2.70 19.52
CA LEU A 178 6.17 -2.35 19.25
C LEU A 178 6.88 -1.91 20.54
N VAL A 179 6.25 -1.00 21.30
CA VAL A 179 6.83 -0.47 22.53
C VAL A 179 7.00 -1.55 23.60
N ALA A 180 6.00 -2.40 23.78
CA ALA A 180 6.08 -3.54 24.71
C ALA A 180 7.24 -4.50 24.35
N MET A 181 7.52 -4.68 23.05
CA MET A 181 8.62 -5.52 22.58
C MET A 181 9.99 -4.85 22.75
N LEU A 182 10.11 -3.55 22.48
CA LEU A 182 11.38 -2.82 22.57
C LEU A 182 11.77 -2.47 24.01
N HIS A 183 10.79 -2.31 24.91
CA HIS A 183 11.00 -1.85 26.29
C HIS A 183 10.37 -2.81 27.32
N PRO A 184 10.79 -4.08 27.39
CA PRO A 184 10.16 -5.09 28.26
C PRO A 184 10.36 -4.82 29.76
N ALA A 185 11.31 -3.96 30.14
CA ALA A 185 11.63 -3.62 31.52
C ALA A 185 11.03 -2.29 32.01
N ALA A 186 10.35 -1.54 31.13
CA ALA A 186 9.74 -0.26 31.50
C ALA A 186 8.54 -0.48 32.43
N ASN A 187 8.35 0.42 33.40
CA ASN A 187 7.14 0.44 34.22
C ASN A 187 5.96 1.04 33.42
N ASP A 188 4.72 0.87 33.89
CA ASP A 188 3.52 1.31 33.17
C ASP A 188 3.50 2.82 32.85
N ILE A 189 4.03 3.66 33.74
CA ILE A 189 4.05 5.12 33.56
C ILE A 189 5.04 5.53 32.48
N GLU A 190 6.23 4.93 32.50
CA GLU A 190 7.27 5.09 31.49
C GLU A 190 6.83 4.52 30.14
N LEU A 191 6.10 3.41 30.14
CA LEU A 191 5.55 2.81 28.93
C LEU A 191 4.60 3.77 28.22
N LEU A 192 3.73 4.46 28.95
CA LEU A 192 2.80 5.44 28.37
C LEU A 192 3.54 6.62 27.72
N SER A 193 4.60 7.14 28.34
CA SER A 193 5.38 8.24 27.76
C SER A 193 6.14 7.78 26.51
N ILE A 194 6.69 6.57 26.51
CA ILE A 194 7.33 5.96 25.34
C ILE A 194 6.31 5.74 24.22
N ILE A 195 5.10 5.24 24.52
CA ILE A 195 4.03 5.08 23.52
C ILE A 195 3.69 6.42 22.86
N GLU A 196 3.53 7.49 23.64
CA GLU A 196 3.27 8.82 23.08
C GLU A 196 4.44 9.31 22.22
N HIS A 197 5.69 9.06 22.63
CA HIS A 197 6.86 9.38 21.83
C HIS A 197 6.84 8.70 20.45
N TYR A 198 6.58 7.39 20.40
CA TYR A 198 6.49 6.67 19.11
C TYR A 198 5.25 7.02 18.29
N LYS A 199 4.12 7.37 18.92
CA LYS A 199 2.96 7.90 18.20
C LYS A 199 3.28 9.20 17.47
N ARG A 200 4.08 10.08 18.07
CA ARG A 200 4.53 11.30 17.39
C ARG A 200 5.44 10.95 16.22
N ALA A 201 6.45 10.10 16.45
CA ALA A 201 7.35 9.62 15.39
C ALA A 201 6.59 8.99 14.21
N TYR A 202 5.55 8.19 14.49
CA TYR A 202 4.70 7.57 13.49
C TYR A 202 4.10 8.58 12.49
N HIS A 203 3.66 9.73 12.99
CA HIS A 203 3.10 10.79 12.15
C HIS A 203 4.19 11.66 11.51
N VAL A 204 5.19 12.08 12.29
CA VAL A 204 6.28 12.97 11.84
C VAL A 204 7.10 12.34 10.71
N TYR A 205 7.38 11.03 10.79
CA TYR A 205 8.20 10.31 9.81
C TYR A 205 7.37 9.41 8.88
N TYR A 206 6.07 9.68 8.77
CA TYR A 206 5.16 9.02 7.84
C TYR A 206 5.20 7.48 7.88
N TRP A 207 5.34 6.88 9.07
CA TRP A 207 5.51 5.42 9.22
C TRP A 207 4.38 4.64 8.56
N GLY A 208 3.13 5.11 8.65
CA GLY A 208 1.99 4.45 8.00
C GLY A 208 2.12 4.38 6.47
N LEU A 209 2.50 5.47 5.82
CA LEU A 209 2.68 5.51 4.36
C LEU A 209 3.90 4.69 3.92
N ARG A 210 5.02 4.78 4.66
CA ARG A 210 6.24 4.01 4.38
C ARG A 210 6.02 2.51 4.57
N ALA A 211 5.31 2.12 5.63
CA ALA A 211 4.94 0.73 5.89
C ALA A 211 4.03 0.16 4.79
N ARG A 212 3.04 0.94 4.33
CA ARG A 212 2.18 0.55 3.20
C ARG A 212 2.99 0.37 1.91
N ALA A 213 3.89 1.30 1.59
CA ALA A 213 4.78 1.19 0.44
C ALA A 213 5.67 -0.07 0.52
N TYR A 214 6.24 -0.35 1.69
CA TYR A 214 7.05 -1.54 1.93
C TYR A 214 6.26 -2.84 1.74
N ASP A 215 5.02 -2.90 2.22
CA ASP A 215 4.18 -4.10 2.06
C ASP A 215 3.81 -4.35 0.59
N LEU A 216 3.48 -3.30 -0.16
CA LEU A 216 3.24 -3.41 -1.60
C LEU A 216 4.49 -3.92 -2.33
N PHE A 217 5.67 -3.41 -1.97
CA PHE A 217 6.95 -3.88 -2.50
C PHE A 217 7.18 -5.36 -2.19
N ARG A 218 6.91 -5.82 -0.96
CA ARG A 218 7.05 -7.26 -0.60
C ARG A 218 6.14 -8.15 -1.43
N VAL A 219 4.90 -7.74 -1.67
CA VAL A 219 3.96 -8.48 -2.52
C VAL A 219 4.48 -8.55 -3.96
N ALA A 220 4.94 -7.43 -4.51
CA ALA A 220 5.56 -7.37 -5.82
C ALA A 220 6.79 -8.29 -5.92
N GLN A 221 7.70 -8.24 -4.93
CA GLN A 221 8.90 -9.06 -4.87
C GLN A 221 8.57 -10.56 -4.81
N HIS A 222 7.56 -10.95 -4.02
CA HIS A 222 7.12 -12.34 -3.92
C HIS A 222 6.59 -12.86 -5.25
N ARG A 223 5.76 -12.08 -5.93
CA ARG A 223 5.28 -12.44 -7.28
C ARG A 223 6.40 -12.55 -8.28
N ARG A 224 7.33 -11.59 -8.29
CA ARG A 224 8.50 -11.66 -9.16
C ARG A 224 9.31 -12.93 -8.92
N ARG A 225 9.46 -13.35 -7.66
CA ARG A 225 10.11 -14.62 -7.32
C ARG A 225 9.32 -15.83 -7.80
N GLN A 226 7.98 -15.80 -7.71
CA GLN A 226 7.13 -16.86 -8.26
C GLN A 226 7.24 -16.96 -9.78
N GLU A 227 7.28 -15.82 -10.49
CA GLU A 227 7.51 -15.77 -11.94
C GLU A 227 8.86 -16.39 -12.30
N ILE A 228 9.94 -16.03 -11.59
CA ILE A 228 11.27 -16.58 -11.83
C ILE A 228 11.26 -18.10 -11.61
N ARG A 229 10.67 -18.59 -10.52
CA ARG A 229 10.55 -20.04 -10.26
C ARG A 229 9.75 -20.74 -11.36
N ALA A 230 8.67 -20.11 -11.84
CA ALA A 230 7.88 -20.67 -12.93
C ALA A 230 8.70 -20.79 -14.22
N ILE A 231 9.53 -19.78 -14.54
CA ILE A 231 10.45 -19.81 -15.68
C ILE A 231 11.50 -20.92 -15.50
N GLU A 232 12.13 -21.01 -14.33
CA GLU A 232 13.12 -22.05 -14.02
C GLU A 232 12.51 -23.46 -14.12
N THR A 233 11.31 -23.65 -13.57
CA THR A 233 10.58 -24.93 -13.67
C THR A 233 10.20 -25.24 -15.12
N GLN A 234 9.80 -24.25 -15.92
CA GLN A 234 9.56 -24.41 -17.35
C GLN A 234 10.82 -24.87 -18.08
N ASP A 235 11.97 -24.26 -17.79
CA ASP A 235 13.24 -24.66 -18.39
C ASP A 235 13.63 -26.10 -18.02
N GLU A 236 13.47 -26.49 -16.75
CA GLU A 236 13.71 -27.86 -16.30
C GLU A 236 12.77 -28.87 -17.01
N HIS A 237 11.47 -28.57 -17.06
CA HIS A 237 10.48 -29.38 -17.77
C HIS A 237 10.81 -29.51 -19.26
N TYR A 238 11.28 -28.44 -19.89
CA TYR A 238 11.69 -28.47 -21.29
C TYR A 238 12.90 -29.40 -21.52
N ILE A 239 13.92 -29.31 -20.65
CA ILE A 239 15.10 -30.16 -20.72
C ILE A 239 14.72 -31.63 -20.55
N ASP A 240 13.85 -31.93 -19.57
CA ASP A 240 13.42 -33.30 -19.32
C ASP A 240 12.53 -33.85 -20.42
N ALA A 241 11.61 -33.04 -20.97
CA ALA A 241 10.83 -33.41 -22.14
C ALA A 241 11.73 -33.79 -23.33
N LYS A 242 12.78 -32.99 -23.58
CA LYS A 242 13.75 -33.24 -24.65
C LYS A 242 14.54 -34.52 -24.41
N ARG A 243 14.94 -34.80 -23.16
CA ARG A 243 15.61 -36.06 -22.77
C ARG A 243 14.69 -37.26 -22.98
N ILE A 244 13.43 -37.18 -22.56
CA ILE A 244 12.44 -38.24 -22.72
C ILE A 244 12.20 -38.50 -24.21
N ARG A 245 11.98 -37.44 -25.01
CA ARG A 245 11.82 -37.56 -26.46
C ARG A 245 13.03 -38.21 -27.12
N HIS A 246 14.24 -37.81 -26.74
CA HIS A 246 15.46 -38.41 -27.26
C HIS A 246 15.56 -39.91 -26.94
N LYS A 247 15.26 -40.32 -25.70
CA LYS A 247 15.20 -41.74 -25.31
C LYS A 247 14.14 -42.51 -26.10
N ILE A 248 12.93 -41.97 -26.24
CA ILE A 248 11.86 -42.57 -27.05
C ILE A 248 12.35 -42.79 -28.48
N MET A 249 12.98 -41.79 -29.10
CA MET A 249 13.51 -41.91 -30.46
C MET A 249 14.66 -42.91 -30.56
N GLN A 250 15.51 -43.02 -29.54
CA GLN A 250 16.55 -44.05 -29.49
C GLN A 250 15.94 -45.46 -29.45
N TYR A 251 14.95 -45.70 -28.59
CA TYR A 251 14.27 -47.00 -28.53
C TYR A 251 13.53 -47.34 -29.83
N ILE A 252 12.80 -46.38 -30.40
CA ILE A 252 12.09 -46.53 -31.68
C ILE A 252 13.04 -46.93 -32.82
N ASN A 253 14.26 -46.40 -32.86
CA ASN A 253 15.21 -46.63 -33.94
C ASN A 253 16.19 -47.79 -33.69
N GLY A 254 16.39 -48.20 -32.43
CA GLY A 254 17.48 -49.07 -32.03
C GLY A 254 17.10 -50.50 -31.64
N ASP A 255 15.84 -50.75 -31.30
CA ASP A 255 15.42 -52.02 -30.71
C ASP A 255 14.21 -52.61 -31.46
N GLU A 256 14.43 -53.72 -32.17
CA GLU A 256 13.37 -54.40 -32.94
C GLU A 256 12.34 -55.07 -32.01
N GLU A 257 12.74 -55.57 -30.83
CA GLU A 257 11.83 -56.19 -29.85
C GLU A 257 10.89 -55.16 -29.20
N PHE A 258 11.31 -53.91 -29.14
CA PHE A 258 10.50 -52.83 -28.59
C PHE A 258 9.18 -52.62 -29.33
N TRP A 259 9.17 -52.84 -30.65
CA TRP A 259 7.98 -52.78 -31.48
C TRP A 259 7.01 -53.95 -31.25
N GLU A 260 7.51 -55.08 -30.74
CA GLU A 260 6.67 -56.22 -30.37
C GLU A 260 5.99 -56.01 -29.02
N LEU A 261 6.67 -55.32 -28.09
CA LEU A 261 6.14 -55.00 -26.76
C LEU A 261 5.25 -53.75 -26.72
N MET A 262 5.50 -52.76 -27.58
CA MET A 262 4.76 -51.50 -27.56
C MET A 262 3.72 -51.41 -28.67
N THR A 263 2.46 -51.19 -28.29
CA THR A 263 1.42 -50.90 -29.29
C THR A 263 1.69 -49.55 -29.97
N PRO A 264 1.49 -49.43 -31.29
CA PRO A 264 1.69 -48.16 -32.02
C PRO A 264 0.93 -46.97 -31.42
N LYS A 265 -0.23 -47.24 -30.80
CA LYS A 265 -1.03 -46.24 -30.10
C LYS A 265 -0.28 -45.62 -28.92
N VAL A 266 0.34 -46.45 -28.08
CA VAL A 266 1.11 -45.98 -26.90
C VAL A 266 2.32 -45.14 -27.35
N ALA A 267 3.00 -45.54 -28.43
CA ALA A 267 4.10 -44.76 -28.99
C ALA A 267 3.66 -43.37 -29.46
N ILE A 268 2.54 -43.30 -30.19
CA ILE A 268 1.97 -42.04 -30.67
C ILE A 268 1.52 -41.16 -29.48
N ASP A 269 0.88 -41.76 -28.48
CA ASP A 269 0.41 -41.02 -27.30
C ASP A 269 1.58 -40.47 -26.47
N LEU A 270 2.68 -41.23 -26.29
CA LEU A 270 3.91 -40.75 -25.66
C LEU A 270 4.56 -39.60 -26.45
N LEU A 271 4.63 -39.71 -27.77
CA LEU A 271 5.15 -38.64 -28.63
C LEU A 271 4.27 -37.37 -28.56
N LYS A 272 2.95 -37.52 -28.52
CA LYS A 272 2.02 -36.40 -28.34
C LYS A 272 2.17 -35.75 -26.97
N GLN A 273 2.23 -36.53 -25.89
CA GLN A 273 2.39 -36.02 -24.53
C GLN A 273 3.72 -35.29 -24.34
N THR A 274 4.83 -35.86 -24.83
CA THR A 274 6.15 -35.22 -24.74
C THR A 274 6.23 -33.95 -25.58
N THR A 275 5.67 -33.95 -26.80
CA THR A 275 5.60 -32.74 -27.65
C THR A 275 4.71 -31.67 -27.00
N SER A 276 3.60 -32.07 -26.38
CA SER A 276 2.73 -31.15 -25.63
C SER A 276 3.48 -30.52 -24.45
N LEU A 277 4.27 -31.32 -23.72
CA LEU A 277 5.04 -30.84 -22.57
C LEU A 277 6.18 -29.88 -23.01
N GLU A 278 6.88 -30.17 -24.10
CA GLU A 278 7.85 -29.24 -24.71
C GLU A 278 7.18 -27.90 -25.10
N ARG A 279 5.98 -27.95 -25.69
CA ARG A 279 5.24 -26.75 -26.09
C ARG A 279 4.82 -25.90 -24.90
N ILE A 280 4.21 -26.51 -23.88
CA ILE A 280 3.79 -25.81 -22.65
C ILE A 280 4.99 -25.15 -21.99
N SER A 281 6.11 -25.87 -21.91
CA SER A 281 7.35 -25.38 -21.31
C SER A 281 7.97 -24.23 -22.10
N ALA A 282 7.77 -24.19 -23.43
CA ALA A 282 8.20 -23.09 -24.30
C ALA A 282 7.21 -21.90 -24.33
N GLY A 283 6.19 -21.89 -23.46
CA GLY A 283 5.15 -20.85 -23.44
C GLY A 283 4.16 -20.93 -24.61
N LEU A 284 4.12 -22.05 -25.33
CA LEU A 284 3.17 -22.29 -26.43
C LEU A 284 1.97 -23.11 -25.95
N PRO A 285 0.77 -22.90 -26.51
CA PRO A 285 -0.37 -23.74 -26.21
C PRO A 285 -0.08 -25.22 -26.56
N ALA A 286 -0.46 -26.10 -25.63
CA ALA A 286 -0.34 -27.55 -25.73
C ALA A 286 -0.92 -28.11 -27.04
N ALA A 287 -2.10 -27.59 -27.42
CA ALA A 287 -2.93 -28.11 -28.50
C ALA A 287 -2.48 -27.71 -29.93
N GLY A 288 -1.40 -26.94 -30.09
CA GLY A 288 -1.09 -26.32 -31.37
C GLY A 288 -1.48 -24.85 -31.41
N PRO A 289 -1.09 -24.10 -32.46
CA PRO A 289 -1.67 -22.78 -32.71
C PRO A 289 -3.20 -22.92 -32.75
N ALA A 290 -3.91 -22.16 -31.92
CA ALA A 290 -5.35 -22.14 -31.95
C ALA A 290 -5.80 -21.78 -33.38
N ALA A 291 -6.77 -22.52 -33.92
CA ALA A 291 -7.40 -22.15 -35.18
C ALA A 291 -7.84 -20.68 -35.06
N ALA A 292 -7.46 -19.85 -36.04
CA ALA A 292 -7.35 -18.39 -36.01
C ALA A 292 -8.61 -17.57 -35.62
N GLY A 293 -9.24 -17.86 -34.49
CA GLY A 293 -10.50 -17.24 -34.05
C GLY A 293 -10.72 -17.18 -32.54
N SER A 294 -9.81 -17.70 -31.71
CA SER A 294 -9.83 -17.46 -30.27
C SER A 294 -8.71 -16.48 -29.89
N GLU A 295 -9.05 -15.20 -29.75
CA GLU A 295 -8.22 -14.20 -29.10
C GLU A 295 -8.16 -14.52 -27.59
N ASP A 296 -7.39 -15.55 -27.23
CA ASP A 296 -7.14 -15.88 -25.84
C ASP A 296 -6.03 -15.00 -25.28
N ARG A 297 -6.30 -14.48 -24.08
CA ARG A 297 -5.53 -13.51 -23.28
C ARG A 297 -4.20 -14.05 -22.74
N SER A 298 -3.48 -14.86 -23.50
CA SER A 298 -2.18 -15.39 -23.09
C SER A 298 -1.08 -14.35 -23.32
N GLY A 299 -1.01 -13.37 -22.43
CA GLY A 299 0.03 -12.33 -22.48
C GLY A 299 -0.36 -11.01 -21.83
N GLU A 300 -1.23 -11.01 -20.81
CA GLU A 300 -1.47 -9.77 -20.07
C GLU A 300 -0.15 -9.26 -19.48
N SER A 301 0.24 -8.06 -19.94
CA SER A 301 1.42 -7.32 -19.48
C SER A 301 1.45 -7.26 -17.95
N LEU A 302 2.64 -7.36 -17.36
CA LEU A 302 2.89 -7.23 -15.92
C LEU A 302 2.24 -5.96 -15.33
N GLU A 303 2.12 -4.90 -16.13
CA GLU A 303 1.41 -3.66 -15.81
C GLU A 303 -0.11 -3.86 -15.60
N LEU A 304 -0.77 -4.67 -16.44
CA LEU A 304 -2.18 -5.04 -16.29
C LEU A 304 -2.41 -5.85 -15.01
N THR A 305 -1.47 -6.73 -14.67
CA THR A 305 -1.48 -7.49 -13.42
C THR A 305 -1.37 -6.55 -12.20
N PHE A 306 -0.42 -5.60 -12.22
CA PHE A 306 -0.30 -4.59 -11.16
C PHE A 306 -1.56 -3.74 -11.00
N ARG A 307 -2.17 -3.31 -12.11
CA ARG A 307 -3.42 -2.55 -12.08
C ARG A 307 -4.58 -3.37 -11.51
N THR A 308 -4.69 -4.64 -11.91
CA THR A 308 -5.72 -5.56 -11.41
C THR A 308 -5.57 -5.79 -9.90
N ILE A 309 -4.34 -5.88 -9.38
CA ILE A 309 -4.11 -6.07 -7.95
C ILE A 309 -4.31 -4.80 -7.16
N ALA A 310 -3.88 -3.65 -7.67
CA ALA A 310 -4.17 -2.37 -7.04
C ALA A 310 -5.68 -2.15 -6.92
N GLN A 311 -6.43 -2.49 -7.97
CA GLN A 311 -7.90 -2.45 -7.98
C GLN A 311 -8.52 -3.49 -7.04
N SER A 312 -8.01 -4.72 -7.02
CA SER A 312 -8.50 -5.79 -6.12
C SER A 312 -8.24 -5.46 -4.64
N ASN A 313 -7.07 -4.93 -4.30
CA ASN A 313 -6.76 -4.50 -2.93
C ASN A 313 -7.61 -3.30 -2.52
N ARG A 314 -7.91 -2.39 -3.45
CA ARG A 314 -8.82 -1.26 -3.21
C ARG A 314 -10.23 -1.77 -2.93
N ALA A 315 -10.74 -2.70 -3.73
CA ALA A 315 -12.04 -3.34 -3.51
C ALA A 315 -12.12 -4.13 -2.20
N SER A 316 -11.00 -4.72 -1.73
CA SER A 316 -10.94 -5.38 -0.42
C SER A 316 -10.81 -4.41 0.76
N SER A 317 -10.24 -3.22 0.56
CA SER A 317 -10.18 -2.18 1.61
C SER A 317 -11.40 -1.26 1.66
N GLU A 318 -12.14 -1.17 0.55
CA GLU A 318 -13.35 -0.37 0.37
C GLU A 318 -14.63 -1.25 0.53
N GLY A 319 -14.46 -2.44 1.10
CA GLY A 319 -15.45 -3.54 1.12
C GLY A 319 -15.49 -4.35 2.42
N THR A 320 -15.22 -3.72 3.57
CA THR A 320 -16.08 -3.90 4.75
C THR A 320 -16.50 -2.50 5.16
N VAL A 321 -17.61 -2.07 4.57
CA VAL A 321 -18.36 -0.90 4.95
C VAL A 321 -18.58 -0.97 6.47
N VAL A 322 -17.89 -0.09 7.19
CA VAL A 322 -18.17 0.21 8.62
C VAL A 322 -19.54 0.88 8.75
N ASP A 323 -20.21 1.25 7.64
CA ASP A 323 -21.42 2.04 7.70
C ASP A 323 -22.66 1.23 8.10
N GLU A 324 -22.86 -0.04 7.71
CA GLU A 324 -24.11 -0.73 8.10
C GLU A 324 -24.11 -1.19 9.57
N GLU A 325 -23.00 -1.75 10.07
CA GLU A 325 -22.90 -2.21 11.45
C GLU A 325 -22.57 -1.06 12.42
N GLY A 326 -21.82 -0.05 11.95
CA GLY A 326 -21.55 1.20 12.66
C GLY A 326 -22.78 2.11 12.76
N GLU A 327 -23.56 2.31 11.68
CA GLU A 327 -24.82 3.05 11.76
C GLU A 327 -25.87 2.29 12.58
N LEU A 328 -25.85 0.94 12.60
CA LEU A 328 -26.70 0.15 13.51
C LEU A 328 -26.31 0.33 14.97
N LEU A 329 -25.01 0.37 15.28
CA LEU A 329 -24.50 0.64 16.62
C LEU A 329 -24.79 2.08 17.04
N ASP A 330 -24.60 3.05 16.16
CA ASP A 330 -24.87 4.46 16.44
C ASP A 330 -26.39 4.70 16.60
N ARG A 331 -27.25 4.10 15.77
CA ARG A 331 -28.71 4.10 16.01
C ARG A 331 -29.11 3.37 17.30
N ALA A 332 -28.45 2.26 17.63
CA ALA A 332 -28.73 1.53 18.86
C ALA A 332 -28.25 2.28 20.11
N LEU A 333 -27.27 3.18 19.98
CA LEU A 333 -26.79 4.06 21.05
C LEU A 333 -27.69 5.29 21.24
N GLU A 334 -28.41 5.72 20.20
CA GLU A 334 -29.41 6.78 20.30
C GLU A 334 -30.71 6.33 21.01
N ASP A 335 -31.06 5.04 20.98
CA ASP A 335 -32.21 4.48 21.70
C ASP A 335 -31.81 3.92 23.09
N PRO A 336 -32.23 4.56 24.20
CA PRO A 336 -31.87 4.12 25.55
C PRO A 336 -32.37 2.69 25.88
N VAL A 337 -33.41 2.19 25.21
CA VAL A 337 -33.91 0.82 25.41
C VAL A 337 -32.99 -0.20 24.73
N ALA A 338 -32.49 0.11 23.53
CA ALA A 338 -31.56 -0.73 22.81
C ALA A 338 -30.20 -0.85 23.53
N VAL A 339 -29.74 0.24 24.15
CA VAL A 339 -28.52 0.24 25.00
C VAL A 339 -28.64 -0.70 26.21
N GLU A 340 -29.79 -0.71 26.89
CA GLU A 340 -30.00 -1.60 28.05
C GLU A 340 -29.97 -3.09 27.63
N ILE A 341 -30.52 -3.41 26.46
CA ILE A 341 -30.52 -4.76 25.90
C ILE A 341 -29.09 -5.19 25.52
N LEU A 342 -28.32 -4.31 24.88
CA LEU A 342 -26.91 -4.52 24.54
C LEU A 342 -26.05 -4.74 25.78
N GLN A 343 -26.22 -3.91 26.83
CA GLN A 343 -25.52 -4.10 28.10
C GLN A 343 -25.87 -5.43 28.77
N ARG A 344 -27.15 -5.82 28.79
CA ARG A 344 -27.56 -7.13 29.32
C ARG A 344 -26.96 -8.30 28.54
N LEU A 345 -26.87 -8.20 27.22
CA LEU A 345 -26.24 -9.23 26.38
C LEU A 345 -24.74 -9.37 26.67
N ILE A 346 -24.03 -8.25 26.87
CA ILE A 346 -22.60 -8.23 27.22
C ILE A 346 -22.37 -8.84 28.61
N ILE A 347 -23.18 -8.48 29.60
CA ILE A 347 -23.08 -8.99 30.97
C ILE A 347 -23.36 -10.50 31.03
N ARG A 348 -24.24 -11.03 30.16
CA ARG A 348 -24.64 -12.44 30.16
C ARG A 348 -23.67 -13.36 29.37
N LYS A 349 -22.77 -12.79 28.58
CA LYS A 349 -21.75 -13.53 27.81
C LYS A 349 -20.37 -13.55 28.48
N ARG A 350 -20.20 -12.87 29.61
CA ARG A 350 -19.16 -13.17 30.60
C ARG A 350 -19.70 -14.19 31.59
#